data_AF-X0VY94-F1
#
_entry.id   AF-X0VY94-F1
#
_cell.length_a   1.000
_cell.length_b   1.000
_cell.length_c   1.000
_cell.angle_alpha   90.00
_cell.angle_beta   90.00
_cell.angle_gamma   90.00
#
_symmetry.space_group_name_H-M   'P 1'
#
loop_
_entity.id
_entity.type
_entity.pdbx_description
1 polymer ?
#
loop_
_entity_poly.entity_id
_entity_poly.type
_entity_poly.pdbx_seq_one_letter_code
_entity_poly.pdbx_strand_id
1 'polypeptide(L)' 'AHDLEDIVADGKATDLHVVGSLTIAQDVTRELAREAIRSVAAYGSFRANEEIKATLADRIKK' A
#
# COMPACT_ATOMS: atom_id res chain seq x y z
N ALA A 1 -9.64 3.31 -11.58
CA ALA A 1 -9.01 3.32 -10.26
C ALA A 1 -9.93 2.51 -9.37
N HIS A 2 -9.40 1.53 -8.64
CA HIS A 2 -10.20 0.72 -7.73
C HIS A 2 -9.70 1.07 -6.34
N ASP A 3 -10.63 1.47 -5.48
CA ASP A 3 -10.32 1.87 -4.13
C ASP A 3 -9.85 0.65 -3.32
N LEU A 4 -8.94 0.87 -2.37
CA LEU A 4 -8.41 -0.22 -1.54
C LEU A 4 -9.51 -0.89 -0.72
N GLU A 5 -10.58 -0.15 -0.41
CA GLU A 5 -11.78 -0.62 0.27
C GLU A 5 -12.52 -1.69 -0.55
N ASP A 6 -12.66 -1.51 -1.87
CA ASP A 6 -13.31 -2.50 -2.72
C ASP A 6 -12.44 -3.76 -2.91
N ILE A 7 -11.10 -3.63 -2.99
CA ILE A 7 -10.18 -4.78 -3.02
C ILE A 7 -10.34 -5.64 -1.77
N VAL A 8 -10.45 -4.99 -0.62
CA VAL A 8 -10.65 -5.63 0.68
C VAL A 8 -12.04 -6.26 0.80
N ALA A 9 -13.07 -5.55 0.36
CA ALA A 9 -14.44 -6.07 0.32
C ALA A 9 -14.56 -7.34 -0.54
N ASP A 10 -13.73 -7.45 -1.58
CA ASP A 10 -13.66 -8.63 -2.46
C ASP A 10 -12.74 -9.74 -1.91
N GLY A 11 -12.17 -9.57 -0.70
CA GLY A 11 -11.27 -10.51 -0.05
C GLY A 11 -9.93 -10.67 -0.78
N LYS A 12 -9.55 -9.69 -1.60
CA LYS A 12 -8.34 -9.71 -2.42
C LYS A 12 -7.28 -8.80 -1.82
N ALA A 13 -6.03 -9.05 -2.20
CA ALA A 13 -4.91 -8.19 -1.88
C ALA A 13 -4.10 -7.95 -3.15
N THR A 14 -3.68 -6.71 -3.37
CA THR A 14 -2.97 -6.27 -4.58
C THR A 14 -1.47 -6.12 -4.36
N ASP A 15 -0.68 -6.48 -5.36
CA ASP A 15 0.74 -6.14 -5.43
C ASP A 15 0.89 -4.76 -6.10
N LEU A 16 1.68 -3.88 -5.49
CA LEU A 16 1.95 -2.54 -6.01
C LEU A 16 3.38 -2.47 -6.53
N HIS A 17 3.53 -2.22 -7.83
CA HIS A 17 4.83 -1.98 -8.48
C HIS A 17 4.93 -0.49 -8.84
N VAL A 18 5.85 0.22 -8.20
CA VAL A 18 5.98 1.67 -8.36
C VAL A 18 7.25 1.98 -9.11
N VAL A 19 7.11 2.61 -10.28
CA VAL A 19 8.22 3.24 -11.01
C VAL A 19 7.95 4.75 -10.97
N GLY A 20 8.55 5.46 -10.02
CA GLY A 20 8.26 6.89 -9.76
C GLY A 20 7.75 7.19 -8.35
N SER A 21 6.64 7.94 -8.23
CA SER A 21 6.04 8.34 -6.94
C SER A 21 4.69 7.67 -6.67
N LEU A 22 4.62 6.86 -5.61
CA LEU A 22 3.36 6.36 -5.05
C LEU A 22 2.98 7.21 -3.84
N THR A 23 1.75 7.72 -3.85
CA THR A 23 1.17 8.47 -2.73
C THR A 23 -0.03 7.70 -2.20
N ILE A 24 0.05 7.26 -0.93
CA ILE A 24 -1.10 6.69 -0.22
C ILE A 24 -1.84 7.83 0.47
N ALA A 25 -3.15 7.94 0.23
CA ALA A 25 -3.99 8.97 0.83
C ALA A 25 -4.00 8.87 2.36
N GLN A 26 -4.13 10.00 3.04
CA GLN A 26 -4.07 10.06 4.52
C GLN A 26 -5.26 9.36 5.20
N ASP A 27 -6.34 9.15 4.46
CA ASP A 27 -7.54 8.45 4.92
C ASP A 27 -7.36 6.92 4.99
N VAL A 28 -6.28 6.39 4.39
CA VAL A 28 -5.98 4.96 4.43
C VAL A 28 -5.46 4.58 5.83
N THR A 29 -6.25 3.79 6.55
CA THR A 29 -5.89 3.24 7.86
C THR A 29 -4.88 2.10 7.76
N ARG A 30 -4.14 1.85 8.85
CA ARG A 30 -3.12 0.78 8.89
C ARG A 30 -3.72 -0.60 8.59
N GLU A 31 -4.92 -0.85 9.09
CA GLU A 31 -5.62 -2.13 8.93
C GLU A 31 -6.00 -2.33 7.47
N LEU A 32 -6.59 -1.30 6.83
CA LEU A 32 -6.99 -1.36 5.43
C LEU A 32 -5.77 -1.59 4.51
N ALA A 33 -4.67 -0.88 4.74
CA ALA A 33 -3.46 -1.10 3.96
C ALA A 33 -2.87 -2.51 4.15
N ARG A 34 -2.94 -3.08 5.35
CA ARG A 34 -2.41 -4.42 5.63
C ARG A 34 -3.21 -5.49 4.88
N GLU A 35 -4.52 -5.29 4.78
CA GLU A 35 -5.44 -6.23 4.12
C GLU A 35 -5.38 -6.07 2.61
N ALA A 36 -5.40 -4.83 2.12
CA ALA A 36 -5.43 -4.53 0.69
C ALA A 36 -4.06 -4.70 -0.01
N ILE A 37 -2.94 -4.40 0.67
CA ILE A 37 -1.63 -4.29 0.03
C ILE A 37 -0.79 -5.52 0.33
N ARG A 38 -0.71 -6.44 -0.63
CA ARG A 38 0.06 -7.68 -0.52
C ARG A 38 1.57 -7.44 -0.52
N SER A 39 2.05 -6.56 -1.40
CA SER A 39 3.47 -6.27 -1.57
C SER A 39 3.66 -4.88 -2.14
N VAL A 40 4.77 -4.21 -1.78
CA VAL A 40 5.17 -2.94 -2.37
C VAL A 40 6.60 -3.04 -2.87
N ALA A 41 6.80 -2.98 -4.18
CA ALA A 41 8.11 -2.84 -4.79
C ALA A 41 8.27 -1.39 -5.26
N ALA A 42 9.15 -0.63 -4.59
CA ALA A 42 9.36 0.79 -4.86
C ALA A 42 10.68 1.01 -5.60
N TYR A 43 10.58 1.26 -6.91
CA TYR A 43 11.67 1.75 -7.75
C TYR A 43 11.51 3.27 -7.90
N GLY A 44 11.80 4.01 -6.81
CA GLY A 44 11.63 5.47 -6.77
C GLY A 44 11.28 6.04 -5.39
N SER A 45 10.42 7.05 -5.36
CA SER A 45 10.03 7.78 -4.14
C SER A 45 8.70 7.27 -3.56
N PHE A 46 8.74 6.56 -2.43
CA PHE A 46 7.55 6.08 -1.73
C PHE A 46 7.06 7.10 -0.68
N ARG A 47 5.86 7.69 -0.89
CA ARG A 47 5.22 8.60 0.06
C ARG A 47 3.98 7.95 0.66
N ALA A 48 4.03 7.74 1.97
CA ALA A 48 2.90 7.32 2.80
C ALA A 48 3.09 7.93 4.20
N ASN A 49 2.02 7.96 4.99
CA ASN A 49 2.10 8.32 6.40
C ASN A 49 3.02 7.32 7.15
N GLU A 50 3.56 7.71 8.30
CA GLU A 50 4.54 6.90 9.03
C GLU A 50 3.94 5.59 9.55
N GLU A 51 2.65 5.62 9.88
CA GLU A 51 1.84 4.49 10.32
C GLU A 51 1.78 3.35 9.28
N ILE A 52 1.55 3.71 8.03
CA ILE A 52 1.46 2.79 6.89
C ILE A 52 2.86 2.34 6.48
N LYS A 53 3.86 3.23 6.53
CA LYS A 53 5.26 2.86 6.30
C LYS A 53 5.73 1.79 7.30
N ALA A 54 5.40 1.94 8.58
CA ALA A 54 5.74 0.95 9.60
C ALA A 54 5.02 -0.39 9.37
N THR A 55 3.76 -0.35 8.93
CA THR A 55 2.95 -1.54 8.66
C THR A 55 3.44 -2.30 7.42
N LEU A 56 3.89 -1.58 6.39
CA LEU A 56 4.34 -2.14 5.12
C LEU A 56 5.86 -2.37 5.07
N ALA A 57 6.62 -1.98 6.09
CA ALA A 57 8.08 -2.11 6.12
C ALA A 57 8.57 -3.55 5.89
N ASP A 58 7.84 -4.54 6.43
CA ASP A 58 8.12 -5.98 6.24
C ASP A 58 7.91 -6.46 4.79
N ARG A 59 7.12 -5.72 4.00
CA ARG A 59 6.69 -6.06 2.64
C ARG A 59 7.40 -5.26 1.54
N ILE A 60 8.27 -4.33 1.91
CA ILE A 60 9.07 -3.57 0.95
C ILE A 60 10.32 -4.37 0.61
N LYS A 61 10.34 -5.01 -0.57
CA LYS A 61 11.57 -5.58 -1.12
C LYS A 61 12.37 -4.50 -1.85
N LYS A 62 13.64 -4.35 -1.47
CA LYS A 62 14.63 -3.55 -2.22
C LYS A 62 14.95 -4.21 -3.56
#